data_AF-E6QVC2-F1
#
_entry.id   AF-E6QVC2-F1
#
_cell.length_a   1.000
_cell.length_b   1.000
_cell.length_c   1.000
_cell.angle_alpha   90.00
_cell.angle_beta   90.00
_cell.angle_gamma   90.00
#
_symmetry.space_group_name_H-M   'P 1'
#
loop_
_entity.id
_entity.type
_entity.pdbx_description
1 polymer ?
#
loop_
_entity_poly.entity_id
_entity_poly.type
_entity_poly.pdbx_seq_one_letter_code
_entity_poly.pdbx_strand_id
1 'polypeptide(L)'
;MDKASAQRIVRETFKASFDRKRYRDFINELCNGFDESKAQNMLVPNAFIPHIKSCQRLGTFESADGELADVLIVYLTESFKLDRTRTALRDFVAHKLKRDESYKEAGLVAFVAPDSKSWRFSYVRMEYETQRDPKTGKIKSEERLTPARRYSYLVGADEECHTAQSRFLALLQNTALKPSLAQIEDAFSVETVTKEFFGEYARLFVTTEAALADLVKQNKTLCADFETRHVNIADFTKKLLGQIVFLYFIQKKGWLGVARGGKWGDGPRNFLRQLFDGKFGAYKNFFNDILEPLFYNTLATDRGHEAWCEPFQCRIPFLNGGLFEPLAGYNWENTEITLPNSLLTNHETNKAGDIGTGILDVFDRYNFTVMEDEPLEKEVAIDPEMLGKVFENLIEENRRKGLGTFYTPREIVHYMCQESLISYLDTTLRAYPVETLLHL
;
A
#
# COMPACT_ATOMS: atom_id res chain seq x y z
N MET A 1 9.10 10.29 -25.12
CA MET A 1 9.49 8.85 -25.16
C MET A 1 8.25 7.99 -25.42
N ASP A 2 8.36 6.82 -26.06
CA ASP A 2 7.21 5.92 -26.26
C ASP A 2 6.80 5.19 -24.96
N LYS A 3 5.59 4.61 -24.93
CA LYS A 3 5.04 3.93 -23.73
C LYS A 3 5.90 2.76 -23.26
N ALA A 4 6.39 1.92 -24.17
CA ALA A 4 7.16 0.73 -23.81
C ALA A 4 8.51 1.12 -23.21
N SER A 5 9.16 2.13 -23.77
CA SER A 5 10.40 2.70 -23.22
C SER A 5 10.19 3.32 -21.84
N ALA A 6 9.11 4.10 -21.63
CA ALA A 6 8.79 4.68 -20.33
C ALA A 6 8.57 3.61 -19.26
N GLN A 7 7.76 2.59 -19.58
CA GLN A 7 7.50 1.46 -18.70
C GLN A 7 8.77 0.67 -18.38
N ARG A 8 9.67 0.51 -19.36
CA ARG A 8 10.95 -0.20 -19.19
C ARG A 8 11.87 0.53 -18.22
N ILE A 9 12.03 1.85 -18.35
CA ILE A 9 12.90 2.63 -17.44
C ILE A 9 12.41 2.52 -15.99
N VAL A 10 11.09 2.64 -15.78
CA VAL A 10 10.51 2.45 -14.44
C VAL A 10 10.77 1.03 -13.93
N ARG A 11 10.55 0.00 -14.75
CA ARG A 11 10.76 -1.40 -14.35
C ARG A 11 12.23 -1.69 -14.03
N GLU A 12 13.16 -1.25 -14.87
CA GLU A 12 14.59 -1.47 -14.68
C GLU A 12 15.12 -0.77 -13.43
N THR A 13 14.52 0.36 -13.06
CA THR A 13 14.88 1.14 -11.87
C THR A 13 14.21 0.61 -10.61
N PHE A 14 12.92 0.29 -10.65
CA PHE A 14 12.11 -0.01 -9.46
C PHE A 14 11.90 -1.50 -9.18
N LYS A 15 12.03 -2.40 -10.17
CA LYS A 15 11.98 -3.85 -9.95
C LYS A 15 13.38 -4.44 -9.72
N ALA A 16 14.22 -3.71 -8.99
CA ALA A 16 15.59 -4.06 -8.69
C ALA A 16 16.11 -3.37 -7.43
N SER A 17 17.16 -3.93 -6.84
CA SER A 17 17.91 -3.27 -5.77
C SER A 17 18.50 -1.94 -6.22
N PHE A 18 18.65 -1.01 -5.29
CA PHE A 18 19.07 0.35 -5.58
C PHE A 18 20.38 0.38 -6.37
N ASP A 19 20.36 1.13 -7.46
CA ASP A 19 21.55 1.46 -8.24
C ASP A 19 21.55 2.95 -8.52
N ARG A 20 22.67 3.60 -8.20
CA ARG A 20 22.80 5.05 -8.33
C ARG A 20 22.60 5.53 -9.77
N LYS A 21 23.13 4.79 -10.75
CA LYS A 21 23.07 5.20 -12.16
C LYS A 21 21.63 5.11 -12.67
N ARG A 22 20.95 3.97 -12.46
CA ARG A 22 19.53 3.80 -12.83
C ARG A 22 18.63 4.83 -12.18
N TYR A 23 18.83 5.12 -10.89
CA TYR A 23 18.09 6.17 -10.21
C TYR A 23 18.31 7.55 -10.84
N ARG A 24 19.58 7.93 -11.08
CA ARG A 24 19.92 9.21 -11.72
C ARG A 24 19.33 9.31 -13.13
N ASP A 25 19.43 8.26 -13.93
CA ASP A 25 18.90 8.22 -15.30
C ASP A 25 17.37 8.31 -15.29
N PHE A 26 16.69 7.60 -14.39
CA PHE A 26 15.24 7.74 -14.21
C PHE A 26 14.83 9.17 -13.85
N ILE A 27 15.52 9.82 -12.89
CA ILE A 27 15.22 11.20 -12.51
C ILE A 27 15.49 12.18 -13.66
N ASN A 28 16.55 11.95 -14.44
CA ASN A 28 16.83 12.75 -15.63
C ASN A 28 15.67 12.71 -16.63
N GLU A 29 15.14 11.52 -16.94
CA GLU A 29 13.99 11.37 -17.83
C GLU A 29 12.70 11.92 -17.22
N LEU A 30 12.50 11.74 -15.91
CA LEU A 30 11.31 12.25 -15.20
C LEU A 30 11.24 13.78 -15.22
N CYS A 31 12.38 14.43 -15.05
CA CYS A 31 12.49 15.89 -14.90
C CYS A 31 12.80 16.62 -16.21
N ASN A 32 13.09 15.91 -17.31
CA ASN A 32 13.69 16.47 -18.53
C ASN A 32 15.00 17.22 -18.24
N GLY A 33 15.86 16.59 -17.42
CA GLY A 33 17.14 17.11 -16.96
C GLY A 33 17.07 17.86 -15.62
N PHE A 34 18.18 17.85 -14.90
CA PHE A 34 18.39 18.60 -13.65
C PHE A 34 19.85 19.04 -13.52
N ASP A 35 20.11 20.08 -12.73
CA ASP A 35 21.45 20.66 -12.59
C ASP A 35 22.30 19.86 -11.58
N GLU A 36 23.33 19.17 -12.10
CA GLU A 36 24.28 18.38 -11.31
C GLU A 36 25.51 19.18 -10.86
N SER A 37 25.63 20.47 -11.22
CA SER A 37 26.82 21.30 -10.92
C SER A 37 27.16 21.37 -9.43
N LYS A 38 26.14 21.23 -8.58
CA LYS A 38 26.25 21.27 -7.12
C LYS A 38 26.14 19.89 -6.45
N ALA A 39 26.38 18.81 -7.19
CA ALA A 39 26.38 17.45 -6.67
C ALA A 39 27.48 17.28 -5.59
N GLN A 40 27.11 16.80 -4.40
CA GLN A 40 28.05 16.64 -3.29
C GLN A 40 27.52 15.75 -2.17
N ASN A 41 28.41 15.27 -1.30
CA ASN A 41 28.04 14.68 -0.03
C ASN A 41 27.50 15.77 0.92
N MET A 42 26.44 15.45 1.64
CA MET A 42 25.74 16.37 2.52
C MET A 42 26.01 15.98 3.98
N LEU A 43 26.35 16.96 4.81
CA LEU A 43 26.54 16.77 6.25
C LEU A 43 25.25 16.21 6.88
N VAL A 44 25.35 15.14 7.66
CA VAL A 44 24.22 14.62 8.46
C VAL A 44 24.26 15.30 9.84
N PRO A 45 23.22 16.05 10.24
CA PRO A 45 23.19 16.65 11.58
C PRO A 45 23.13 15.59 12.68
N ASN A 46 23.70 15.91 13.85
CA ASN A 46 23.82 14.97 14.98
C ASN A 46 22.50 14.29 15.37
N ALA A 47 21.38 15.02 15.32
CA ALA A 47 20.06 14.50 15.63
C ALA A 47 19.61 13.34 14.72
N PHE A 48 20.15 13.24 13.50
CA PHE A 48 19.77 12.23 12.51
C PHE A 48 20.80 11.11 12.33
N ILE A 49 21.99 11.21 12.94
CA ILE A 49 23.05 10.17 12.90
C ILE A 49 22.53 8.78 13.31
N PRO A 50 21.65 8.63 14.33
CA PRO A 50 21.12 7.32 14.67
C PRO A 50 20.39 6.64 13.50
N HIS A 51 19.83 7.40 12.56
CA HIS A 51 18.99 6.87 11.48
C HIS A 51 19.68 6.90 10.11
N ILE A 52 20.59 7.85 9.88
CA ILE A 52 21.14 8.17 8.58
C ILE A 52 22.65 8.05 8.61
N LYS A 53 23.16 7.13 7.77
CA LYS A 53 24.59 6.89 7.59
C LYS A 53 25.25 7.98 6.75
N SER A 54 24.61 8.36 5.65
CA SER A 54 25.12 9.40 4.75
C SER A 54 24.02 9.94 3.84
N CYS A 55 24.17 11.18 3.38
CA CYS A 55 23.29 11.79 2.39
C CYS A 55 24.12 12.37 1.25
N GLN A 56 23.64 12.22 0.03
CA GLN A 56 24.26 12.75 -1.19
C GLN A 56 23.22 13.55 -1.96
N ARG A 57 23.58 14.77 -2.39
CA ARG A 57 22.81 15.51 -3.38
C ARG A 57 23.36 15.17 -4.76
N LEU A 58 22.51 14.66 -5.64
CA LEU A 58 22.84 14.45 -7.05
C LEU A 58 22.71 15.74 -7.87
N GLY A 59 21.77 16.60 -7.52
CA GLY A 59 21.58 17.88 -8.18
C GLY A 59 20.29 18.55 -7.75
N THR A 60 19.93 19.62 -8.45
CA THR A 60 18.71 20.40 -8.22
C THR A 60 17.91 20.48 -9.51
N PHE A 61 16.64 20.10 -9.44
CA PHE A 61 15.66 20.30 -10.49
C PHE A 61 14.96 21.65 -10.30
N GLU A 62 14.84 22.41 -11.39
CA GLU A 62 14.01 23.61 -11.46
C GLU A 62 12.82 23.31 -12.37
N SER A 63 11.63 23.37 -11.80
CA SER A 63 10.36 23.07 -12.46
C SER A 63 9.95 24.14 -13.48
N ALA A 64 8.91 23.86 -14.28
CA ALA A 64 8.37 24.84 -15.22
C ALA A 64 7.91 26.15 -14.56
N ASP A 65 7.51 26.08 -13.28
CA ASP A 65 6.98 27.22 -12.53
C ASP A 65 8.06 27.92 -11.68
N GLY A 66 9.33 27.54 -11.83
CA GLY A 66 10.46 28.11 -11.09
C GLY A 66 10.66 27.54 -9.68
N GLU A 67 9.79 26.64 -9.22
CA GLU A 67 9.98 25.91 -7.96
C GLU A 67 11.14 24.91 -8.07
N LEU A 68 11.87 24.72 -6.98
CA LEU A 68 13.10 23.96 -6.91
C LEU A 68 12.94 22.67 -6.10
N ALA A 69 13.50 21.58 -6.60
CA ALA A 69 13.56 20.31 -5.90
C ALA A 69 14.97 19.73 -5.88
N ASP A 70 15.45 19.29 -4.71
CA ASP A 70 16.73 18.59 -4.61
C ASP A 70 16.56 17.09 -4.89
N VAL A 71 17.51 16.52 -5.65
CA VAL A 71 17.58 15.08 -5.91
C VAL A 71 18.59 14.46 -4.94
N LEU A 72 18.11 13.59 -4.05
CA LEU A 72 18.89 13.08 -2.92
C LEU A 72 18.99 11.55 -2.90
N ILE A 73 20.13 11.05 -2.44
CA ILE A 73 20.29 9.65 -2.01
C ILE A 73 20.61 9.66 -0.52
N VAL A 74 19.81 8.96 0.28
CA VAL A 74 19.93 8.87 1.73
C VAL A 74 20.17 7.42 2.12
N TYR A 75 21.37 7.12 2.59
CA TYR A 75 21.72 5.79 3.10
C TYR A 75 21.38 5.70 4.58
N LEU A 76 20.64 4.66 4.95
CA LEU A 76 20.21 4.39 6.32
C LEU A 76 21.29 3.62 7.08
N THR A 77 21.21 3.67 8.41
CA THR A 77 22.12 2.90 9.27
C THR A 77 21.76 1.42 9.35
N GLU A 78 20.47 1.08 9.25
CA GLU A 78 19.94 -0.28 9.45
C GLU A 78 18.78 -0.59 8.50
N SER A 79 18.60 -1.87 8.14
CA SER A 79 17.62 -2.32 7.15
C SER A 79 16.17 -2.02 7.56
N PHE A 80 15.80 -2.30 8.82
CA PHE A 80 14.42 -2.12 9.32
C PHE A 80 13.95 -0.65 9.33
N LYS A 81 14.88 0.32 9.27
CA LYS A 81 14.57 1.76 9.30
C LYS A 81 13.86 2.22 8.04
N LEU A 82 13.95 1.45 6.96
CA LEU A 82 13.17 1.68 5.75
C LEU A 82 11.66 1.69 6.03
N ASP A 83 11.21 0.88 6.99
CA ASP A 83 9.79 0.74 7.32
C ASP A 83 9.40 1.44 8.63
N ARG A 84 10.28 1.44 9.63
CA ARG A 84 9.95 1.84 11.02
C ARG A 84 10.36 3.25 11.41
N THR A 85 11.02 4.01 10.55
CA THR A 85 11.58 5.33 10.91
C THR A 85 11.12 6.42 9.94
N ARG A 86 9.87 6.36 9.51
CA ARG A 86 9.38 7.23 8.45
C ARG A 86 9.44 8.72 8.85
N THR A 87 8.95 9.07 10.05
CA THR A 87 8.93 10.45 10.57
C THR A 87 10.33 11.08 10.61
N ALA A 88 11.33 10.38 11.15
CA ALA A 88 12.68 10.95 11.24
C ALA A 88 13.33 11.12 9.86
N LEU A 89 12.99 10.27 8.87
CA LEU A 89 13.45 10.40 7.51
C LEU A 89 12.81 11.60 6.79
N ARG A 90 11.52 11.83 6.99
CA ARG A 90 10.82 13.03 6.52
C ARG A 90 11.41 14.28 7.14
N ASP A 91 11.59 14.30 8.45
CA ASP A 91 12.12 15.46 9.18
C ASP A 91 13.57 15.77 8.79
N PHE A 92 14.38 14.74 8.49
CA PHE A 92 15.70 14.93 7.93
C PHE A 92 15.67 15.63 6.57
N VAL A 93 14.81 15.18 5.65
CA VAL A 93 14.69 15.80 4.33
C VAL A 93 14.18 17.23 4.47
N ALA A 94 13.15 17.45 5.29
CA ALA A 94 12.64 18.80 5.58
C ALA A 94 13.74 19.71 6.15
N HIS A 95 14.59 19.20 7.04
CA HIS A 95 15.74 19.94 7.55
C HIS A 95 16.77 20.26 6.45
N LYS A 96 16.95 19.38 5.47
CA LYS A 96 17.86 19.60 4.33
C LYS A 96 17.36 20.65 3.37
N LEU A 97 16.07 20.64 3.04
CA LEU A 97 15.45 21.59 2.12
C LEU A 97 15.42 23.02 2.66
N LYS A 98 15.56 23.19 3.99
CA LYS A 98 15.58 24.48 4.70
C LYS A 98 16.97 25.10 4.89
N ARG A 99 18.06 24.49 4.41
CA ARG A 99 19.41 24.95 4.76
C ARG A 99 19.88 26.10 3.86
N ASP A 100 20.49 27.12 4.48
CA ASP A 100 21.12 28.32 3.88
C ASP A 100 20.12 29.29 3.19
N GLU A 101 20.63 30.29 2.45
CA GLU A 101 19.83 31.24 1.64
C GLU A 101 19.16 30.57 0.41
N SER A 102 19.35 29.26 0.20
CA SER A 102 18.78 28.52 -0.93
C SER A 102 17.68 27.57 -0.47
N TYR A 103 16.50 28.12 -0.28
CA TYR A 103 15.28 27.36 -0.03
C TYR A 103 14.94 26.41 -1.20
N LYS A 104 14.36 25.25 -0.89
CA LYS A 104 13.82 24.27 -1.84
C LYS A 104 12.42 23.84 -1.42
N GLU A 105 11.48 23.84 -2.36
CA GLU A 105 10.09 23.49 -2.16
C GLU A 105 9.90 21.97 -1.99
N ALA A 106 10.75 21.16 -2.62
CA ALA A 106 10.62 19.71 -2.57
C ALA A 106 11.94 18.93 -2.63
N GLY A 107 11.84 17.63 -2.37
CA GLY A 107 12.93 16.67 -2.53
C GLY A 107 12.46 15.39 -3.21
N LEU A 108 13.20 14.94 -4.22
CA LEU A 108 13.09 13.62 -4.81
C LEU A 108 14.19 12.76 -4.18
N VAL A 109 13.79 11.76 -3.40
CA VAL A 109 14.71 11.08 -2.45
C VAL A 109 14.69 9.58 -2.64
N ALA A 110 15.86 8.98 -2.85
CA ALA A 110 16.06 7.54 -2.71
C ALA A 110 16.55 7.22 -1.29
N PHE A 111 15.73 6.54 -0.49
CA PHE A 111 16.13 5.97 0.80
C PHE A 111 16.62 4.54 0.63
N VAL A 112 17.88 4.31 0.97
CA VAL A 112 18.60 3.06 0.71
C VAL A 112 19.05 2.45 2.03
N ALA A 113 18.54 1.27 2.34
CA ALA A 113 18.90 0.55 3.56
C ALA A 113 20.01 -0.48 3.29
N PRO A 114 20.92 -0.73 4.25
CA PRO A 114 21.96 -1.73 4.09
C PRO A 114 21.38 -3.13 3.89
N ASP A 115 22.00 -3.93 3.03
CA ASP A 115 21.67 -5.34 2.75
C ASP A 115 20.23 -5.60 2.28
N SER A 116 19.49 -4.54 1.95
CA SER A 116 18.10 -4.62 1.50
C SER A 116 18.01 -4.71 -0.01
N LYS A 117 17.20 -5.64 -0.51
CA LYS A 117 16.84 -5.70 -1.92
C LYS A 117 15.79 -4.65 -2.31
N SER A 118 15.12 -4.07 -1.33
CA SER A 118 14.11 -3.02 -1.48
C SER A 118 14.63 -1.68 -0.97
N TRP A 119 14.13 -0.60 -1.56
CA TRP A 119 14.44 0.78 -1.23
C TRP A 119 13.18 1.64 -1.42
N ARG A 120 13.20 2.89 -0.95
CA ARG A 120 12.03 3.78 -1.10
C ARG A 120 12.37 4.94 -1.99
N PHE A 121 11.53 5.16 -3.00
CA PHE A 121 11.52 6.40 -3.76
C PHE A 121 10.45 7.31 -3.17
N SER A 122 10.87 8.47 -2.66
CA SER A 122 10.01 9.39 -1.94
C SER A 122 10.01 10.78 -2.58
N TYR A 123 8.84 11.40 -2.59
CA TYR A 123 8.66 12.83 -2.82
C TYR A 123 8.33 13.50 -1.50
N VAL A 124 9.12 14.50 -1.10
CA VAL A 124 8.92 15.27 0.13
C VAL A 124 8.66 16.72 -0.27
N ARG A 125 7.51 17.27 0.10
CA ARG A 125 7.14 18.66 -0.20
C ARG A 125 6.96 19.47 1.07
N MET A 126 7.52 20.67 1.06
CA MET A 126 7.29 21.68 2.08
C MET A 126 5.93 22.34 1.80
N GLU A 127 5.04 22.37 2.79
CA GLU A 127 3.80 23.15 2.72
C GLU A 127 3.94 24.46 3.50
N TYR A 128 3.12 25.44 3.12
CA TYR A 128 3.01 26.72 3.79
C TYR A 128 1.54 27.02 4.06
N GLU A 129 1.21 27.38 5.30
CA GLU A 129 -0.08 28.00 5.60
C GLU A 129 0.08 29.52 5.60
N THR A 130 -0.69 30.19 4.75
CA THR A 130 -0.95 31.63 4.89
C THR A 130 -1.98 31.85 6.00
N GLN A 131 -1.57 32.38 7.15
CA GLN A 131 -2.53 32.83 8.17
C GLN A 131 -3.11 34.21 7.81
N ARG A 132 -4.44 34.31 7.87
CA ARG A 132 -5.14 35.60 7.94
C ARG A 132 -5.16 36.05 9.39
N ASP A 133 -4.68 37.27 9.64
CA ASP A 133 -4.76 37.90 10.95
C ASP A 133 -6.26 38.06 11.36
N PRO A 134 -6.72 37.42 12.45
CA PRO A 134 -8.15 37.41 12.82
C PRO A 134 -8.72 38.80 13.15
N LYS A 135 -7.86 39.79 13.43
CA LYS A 135 -8.27 41.15 13.81
C LYS A 135 -8.24 42.13 12.64
N THR A 136 -7.36 41.91 11.66
CA THR A 136 -7.15 42.87 10.56
C THR A 136 -7.54 42.33 9.19
N GLY A 137 -7.80 41.02 9.07
CA GLY A 137 -8.11 40.36 7.79
C GLY A 137 -6.95 40.36 6.79
N LYS A 138 -5.81 40.98 7.13
CA LYS A 138 -4.60 41.00 6.32
C LYS A 138 -3.93 39.64 6.41
N ILE A 139 -3.48 39.13 5.26
CA ILE A 139 -2.59 37.97 5.21
C ILE A 139 -1.30 38.41 5.90
N LYS A 140 -1.01 37.85 7.09
CA LYS A 140 0.33 37.95 7.64
C LYS A 140 1.14 36.88 6.90
N SER A 141 2.12 37.33 6.13
CA SER A 141 3.20 36.47 5.64
C SER A 141 4.15 36.12 6.80
N GLU A 142 3.61 35.62 7.91
CA GLU A 142 4.40 34.87 8.86
C GLU A 142 4.42 33.45 8.32
N GLU A 143 5.53 33.07 7.69
CA GLU A 143 5.83 31.73 7.19
C GLU A 143 5.88 30.74 8.36
N ARG A 144 4.72 30.37 8.90
CA ARG A 144 4.63 29.29 9.86
C ARG A 144 4.74 27.99 9.06
N LEU A 145 5.95 27.44 9.06
CA LEU A 145 6.29 26.17 8.44
C LEU A 145 5.34 25.09 8.94
N THR A 146 4.50 24.54 8.05
CA THR A 146 3.80 23.30 8.35
C THR A 146 4.78 22.12 8.19
N PRO A 147 4.50 20.98 8.82
CA PRO A 147 5.31 19.79 8.64
C PRO A 147 5.36 19.37 7.17
N ALA A 148 6.52 18.92 6.69
CA ALA A 148 6.65 18.45 5.31
C ALA A 148 5.74 17.24 5.07
N ARG A 149 5.15 17.12 3.88
CA ARG A 149 4.43 15.90 3.47
C ARG A 149 5.38 15.00 2.72
N ARG A 150 5.32 13.71 3.01
CA ARG A 150 6.11 12.69 2.32
C ARG A 150 5.19 11.66 1.68
N TYR A 151 5.40 11.43 0.39
CA TYR A 151 4.76 10.37 -0.38
C TYR A 151 5.82 9.40 -0.86
N SER A 152 5.58 8.09 -0.79
CA SER A 152 6.63 7.11 -1.08
C SER A 152 6.12 5.88 -1.82
N TYR A 153 6.89 5.45 -2.81
CA TYR A 153 6.83 4.09 -3.34
C TYR A 153 7.84 3.20 -2.60
N LEU A 154 7.39 2.04 -2.13
CA LEU A 154 8.28 0.93 -1.81
C LEU A 154 8.60 0.19 -3.11
N VAL A 155 9.88 0.07 -3.43
CA VAL A 155 10.37 -0.52 -4.69
C VAL A 155 11.51 -1.48 -4.39
N GLY A 156 11.77 -2.44 -5.28
CA GLY A 156 12.77 -3.47 -5.04
C GLY A 156 12.59 -4.69 -5.92
N ALA A 157 13.53 -5.63 -5.81
CA ALA A 157 13.48 -6.88 -6.56
C ALA A 157 12.22 -7.72 -6.27
N ASP A 158 11.70 -7.61 -5.03
CA ASP A 158 10.55 -8.37 -4.55
C ASP A 158 9.24 -7.55 -4.56
N GLU A 159 9.27 -6.32 -5.09
CA GLU A 159 8.13 -5.41 -5.14
C GLU A 159 7.57 -5.27 -6.55
N GLU A 160 6.27 -4.99 -6.63
CA GLU A 160 5.61 -4.73 -7.90
C GLU A 160 5.71 -3.26 -8.27
N CYS A 161 5.96 -2.98 -9.55
CA CYS A 161 6.19 -1.63 -10.05
C CYS A 161 5.11 -1.14 -11.00
N HIS A 162 4.02 -1.90 -11.19
CA HIS A 162 2.97 -1.57 -12.17
C HIS A 162 2.32 -0.22 -11.86
N THR A 163 1.96 0.05 -10.59
CA THR A 163 1.46 1.37 -10.17
C THR A 163 2.43 2.50 -10.53
N ALA A 164 3.73 2.33 -10.26
CA ALA A 164 4.71 3.35 -10.65
C ALA A 164 4.80 3.50 -12.19
N GLN A 165 4.71 2.40 -12.94
CA GLN A 165 4.72 2.42 -14.40
C GLN A 165 3.53 3.20 -14.98
N SER A 166 2.33 3.07 -14.39
CA SER A 166 1.15 3.82 -14.82
C SER A 166 1.23 5.29 -14.42
N ARG A 167 1.60 5.60 -13.16
CA ARG A 167 1.60 6.95 -12.61
C ARG A 167 2.69 7.85 -13.21
N PHE A 168 3.88 7.32 -13.49
CA PHE A 168 4.96 8.09 -14.13
C PHE A 168 4.87 8.15 -15.65
N LEU A 169 3.93 7.42 -16.28
CA LEU A 169 3.87 7.29 -17.74
C LEU A 169 3.74 8.65 -18.44
N ALA A 170 2.77 9.47 -18.03
CA ALA A 170 2.49 10.75 -18.68
C ALA A 170 3.69 11.72 -18.56
N LEU A 171 4.35 11.73 -17.40
CA LEU A 171 5.55 12.54 -17.15
C LEU A 171 6.70 12.11 -18.05
N LEU A 172 6.96 10.79 -18.11
CA LEU A 172 8.05 10.22 -18.91
C LEU A 172 7.81 10.30 -20.43
N GLN A 173 6.56 10.34 -20.87
CA GLN A 173 6.23 10.50 -22.29
C GLN A 173 6.46 11.94 -22.77
N ASN A 174 6.23 12.93 -21.89
CA ASN A 174 6.45 14.34 -22.19
C ASN A 174 7.93 14.69 -22.10
N THR A 175 8.65 14.58 -23.22
CA THR A 175 10.09 14.90 -23.30
C THR A 175 10.37 16.34 -23.74
N ALA A 176 9.33 17.18 -23.89
CA ALA A 176 9.47 18.52 -24.44
C ALA A 176 9.50 19.61 -23.35
N LEU A 177 8.78 19.39 -22.25
CA LEU A 177 8.57 20.38 -21.21
C LEU A 177 8.93 19.81 -19.84
N LYS A 178 9.65 20.58 -19.03
CA LYS A 178 9.87 20.24 -17.63
C LYS A 178 8.52 20.15 -16.90
N PRO A 179 8.30 19.16 -16.01
CA PRO A 179 7.07 19.10 -15.23
C PRO A 179 7.04 20.16 -14.13
N SER A 180 5.84 20.55 -13.70
CA SER A 180 5.68 21.24 -12.42
C SER A 180 5.86 20.26 -11.26
N LEU A 181 6.23 20.77 -10.08
CA LEU A 181 6.31 19.92 -8.89
C LEU A 181 4.94 19.36 -8.49
N ALA A 182 3.83 20.04 -8.80
CA ALA A 182 2.48 19.53 -8.60
C ALA A 182 2.18 18.32 -9.51
N GLN A 183 2.66 18.33 -10.77
CA GLN A 183 2.54 17.18 -11.66
C GLN A 183 3.35 15.98 -11.16
N ILE A 184 4.54 16.23 -10.59
CA ILE A 184 5.33 15.19 -9.92
C ILE A 184 4.58 14.66 -8.69
N GLU A 185 4.01 15.54 -7.86
CA GLU A 185 3.24 15.14 -6.67
C GLU A 185 2.03 14.28 -7.01
N ASP A 186 1.29 14.61 -8.08
CA ASP A 186 0.15 13.79 -8.53
C ASP A 186 0.59 12.36 -8.87
N ALA A 187 1.78 12.17 -9.42
CA ALA A 187 2.32 10.83 -9.67
C ALA A 187 2.54 10.01 -8.38
N PHE A 188 2.44 10.61 -7.19
CA PHE A 188 2.43 9.94 -5.89
C PHE A 188 1.06 9.94 -5.19
N SER A 189 -0.02 10.29 -5.89
CA SER A 189 -1.38 10.33 -5.32
C SER A 189 -1.90 8.94 -4.93
N VAL A 190 -1.97 8.68 -3.62
CA VAL A 190 -2.58 7.48 -3.04
C VAL A 190 -4.08 7.41 -3.35
N GLU A 191 -4.75 8.56 -3.36
CA GLU A 191 -6.18 8.64 -3.65
C GLU A 191 -6.49 8.15 -5.06
N THR A 192 -5.65 8.51 -6.04
CA THR A 192 -5.84 8.06 -7.43
C THR A 192 -5.66 6.55 -7.54
N VAL A 193 -4.61 5.99 -6.92
CA VAL A 193 -4.37 4.53 -6.89
C VAL A 193 -5.51 3.78 -6.20
N THR A 194 -6.01 4.34 -5.09
CA THR A 194 -7.17 3.81 -4.36
C THR A 194 -8.43 3.78 -5.24
N LYS A 195 -8.72 4.87 -5.96
CA LYS A 195 -9.89 4.95 -6.85
C LYS A 195 -9.78 3.95 -8.02
N GLU A 196 -8.60 3.84 -8.62
CA GLU A 196 -8.33 2.88 -9.70
C GLU A 196 -8.55 1.43 -9.22
N PHE A 197 -7.97 1.08 -8.07
CA PHE A 197 -8.19 -0.25 -7.47
C PHE A 197 -9.65 -0.50 -7.14
N PHE A 198 -10.36 0.48 -6.56
CA PHE A 198 -11.78 0.33 -6.25
C PHE A 198 -12.62 0.06 -7.50
N GLY A 199 -12.35 0.76 -8.60
CA GLY A 199 -13.00 0.51 -9.89
C GLY A 199 -12.80 -0.93 -10.38
N GLU A 200 -11.57 -1.43 -10.31
CA GLU A 200 -11.28 -2.82 -10.67
C GLU A 200 -11.90 -3.82 -9.69
N TYR A 201 -11.87 -3.55 -8.38
CA TYR A 201 -12.51 -4.39 -7.36
C TYR A 201 -14.02 -4.50 -7.59
N ALA A 202 -14.70 -3.39 -7.89
CA ALA A 202 -16.12 -3.38 -8.20
C ALA A 202 -16.43 -4.18 -9.47
N ARG A 203 -15.59 -4.08 -10.51
CA ARG A 203 -15.72 -4.91 -11.71
C ARG A 203 -15.56 -6.40 -11.39
N LEU A 204 -14.56 -6.76 -10.59
CA LEU A 204 -14.33 -8.14 -10.15
C LEU A 204 -15.51 -8.67 -9.33
N PHE A 205 -16.11 -7.82 -8.46
CA PHE A 205 -17.33 -8.16 -7.73
C PHE A 205 -18.46 -8.53 -8.67
N VAL A 206 -18.83 -7.64 -9.61
CA VAL A 206 -19.92 -7.89 -10.57
C VAL A 206 -19.66 -9.15 -11.41
N THR A 207 -18.42 -9.35 -11.85
CA THR A 207 -18.04 -10.52 -12.67
C THR A 207 -18.16 -11.82 -11.88
N THR A 208 -17.70 -11.82 -10.62
CA THR A 208 -17.73 -12.99 -9.74
C THR A 208 -19.15 -13.31 -9.29
N GLU A 209 -19.95 -12.29 -8.96
CA GLU A 209 -21.35 -12.43 -8.57
C GLU A 209 -22.18 -13.04 -9.71
N ALA A 210 -22.00 -12.55 -10.93
CA ALA A 210 -22.69 -13.09 -12.10
C ALA A 210 -22.34 -14.56 -12.34
N ALA A 211 -21.04 -14.91 -12.27
CA ALA A 211 -20.59 -16.29 -12.44
C ALA A 211 -21.15 -17.23 -11.35
N LEU A 212 -21.19 -16.77 -10.09
CA LEU A 212 -21.78 -17.53 -9.00
C LEU A 212 -23.29 -17.68 -9.18
N ALA A 213 -24.00 -16.62 -9.57
CA ALA A 213 -25.44 -16.68 -9.81
C ALA A 213 -25.81 -17.67 -10.93
N ASP A 214 -25.03 -17.69 -12.00
CA ASP A 214 -25.24 -18.64 -13.08
C ASP A 214 -24.93 -20.08 -12.65
N LEU A 215 -23.90 -20.28 -11.82
CA LEU A 215 -23.59 -21.59 -11.24
C LEU A 215 -24.72 -22.10 -10.33
N VAL A 216 -25.23 -21.25 -9.44
CA VAL A 216 -26.35 -21.58 -8.53
C VAL A 216 -27.60 -21.96 -9.32
N LYS A 217 -27.92 -21.26 -10.42
CA LYS A 217 -29.06 -21.61 -11.29
C LYS A 217 -28.91 -22.97 -11.97
N GLN A 218 -27.69 -23.37 -12.32
CA GLN A 218 -27.41 -24.59 -13.08
C GLN A 218 -27.27 -25.82 -12.17
N ASN A 219 -26.76 -25.65 -10.95
CA ASN A 219 -26.50 -26.74 -10.01
C ASN A 219 -27.61 -26.83 -8.94
N LYS A 220 -28.50 -27.82 -9.09
CA LYS A 220 -29.64 -28.03 -8.18
C LYS A 220 -29.23 -28.28 -6.72
N THR A 221 -28.12 -28.97 -6.49
CA THR A 221 -27.64 -29.27 -5.14
C THR A 221 -27.17 -28.00 -4.45
N LEU A 222 -26.36 -27.19 -5.16
CA LEU A 222 -25.89 -25.90 -4.69
C LEU A 222 -27.05 -24.93 -4.43
N CYS A 223 -28.01 -24.87 -5.36
CA CYS A 223 -29.22 -24.06 -5.20
C CYS A 223 -29.98 -24.41 -3.92
N ALA A 224 -30.26 -25.69 -3.70
CA ALA A 224 -30.98 -26.15 -2.52
C ALA A 224 -30.24 -25.86 -1.21
N ASP A 225 -28.91 -26.02 -1.18
CA ASP A 225 -28.10 -25.70 0.01
C ASP A 225 -28.14 -24.19 0.30
N PHE A 226 -27.96 -23.35 -0.72
CA PHE A 226 -28.02 -21.89 -0.58
C PHE A 226 -29.40 -21.41 -0.11
N GLU A 227 -30.49 -21.96 -0.65
CA GLU A 227 -31.86 -21.65 -0.22
C GLU A 227 -32.10 -22.07 1.24
N THR A 228 -31.70 -23.28 1.61
CA THR A 228 -31.88 -23.85 2.97
C THR A 228 -31.09 -23.07 4.02
N ARG A 229 -29.89 -22.60 3.65
CA ARG A 229 -28.97 -21.87 4.53
C ARG A 229 -29.15 -20.35 4.44
N HIS A 230 -30.07 -19.87 3.60
CA HIS A 230 -30.30 -18.45 3.32
C HIS A 230 -29.02 -17.70 2.89
N VAL A 231 -28.19 -18.36 2.08
CA VAL A 231 -26.96 -17.76 1.54
C VAL A 231 -27.34 -16.76 0.46
N ASN A 232 -26.99 -15.50 0.67
CA ASN A 232 -27.11 -14.46 -0.35
C ASN A 232 -25.87 -14.45 -1.26
N ILE A 233 -26.08 -14.45 -2.57
CA ILE A 233 -25.00 -14.51 -3.58
C ILE A 233 -24.08 -13.28 -3.49
N ALA A 234 -24.64 -12.09 -3.28
CA ALA A 234 -23.87 -10.85 -3.14
C ALA A 234 -23.01 -10.89 -1.87
N ASP A 235 -23.58 -11.34 -0.75
CA ASP A 235 -22.84 -11.50 0.51
C ASP A 235 -21.73 -12.55 0.41
N PHE A 236 -21.99 -13.66 -0.28
CA PHE A 236 -20.98 -14.69 -0.57
C PHE A 236 -19.83 -14.09 -1.39
N THR A 237 -20.16 -13.39 -2.48
CA THR A 237 -19.18 -12.75 -3.36
C THR A 237 -18.35 -11.71 -2.61
N LYS A 238 -19.01 -10.89 -1.77
CA LYS A 238 -18.37 -9.89 -0.91
C LYS A 238 -17.39 -10.55 0.06
N LYS A 239 -17.80 -11.65 0.70
CA LYS A 239 -16.97 -12.40 1.63
C LYS A 239 -15.78 -13.05 0.92
N LEU A 240 -15.99 -13.68 -0.23
CA LEU A 240 -14.93 -14.29 -1.03
C LEU A 240 -13.84 -13.29 -1.42
N LEU A 241 -14.22 -12.17 -2.05
CA LEU A 241 -13.25 -11.14 -2.43
C LEU A 241 -12.59 -10.51 -1.19
N GLY A 242 -13.35 -10.33 -0.11
CA GLY A 242 -12.86 -9.88 1.18
C GLY A 242 -11.79 -10.81 1.79
N GLN A 243 -12.00 -12.12 1.73
CA GLN A 243 -11.03 -13.12 2.17
C GLN A 243 -9.75 -13.07 1.32
N ILE A 244 -9.88 -13.01 -0.01
CA ILE A 244 -8.73 -12.97 -0.92
C ILE A 244 -7.90 -11.69 -0.69
N VAL A 245 -8.55 -10.51 -0.68
CA VAL A 245 -7.84 -9.24 -0.48
C VAL A 245 -7.18 -9.17 0.90
N PHE A 246 -7.83 -9.72 1.95
CA PHE A 246 -7.22 -9.80 3.28
C PHE A 246 -5.92 -10.61 3.26
N LEU A 247 -5.89 -11.73 2.52
CA LEU A 247 -4.66 -12.51 2.37
C LEU A 247 -3.57 -11.76 1.58
N TYR A 248 -3.94 -10.88 0.64
CA TYR A 248 -2.97 -9.98 -0.01
C TYR A 248 -2.30 -9.02 0.98
N PHE A 249 -3.01 -8.54 2.00
CA PHE A 249 -2.40 -7.77 3.10
C PHE A 249 -1.49 -8.65 3.97
N ILE A 250 -1.98 -9.80 4.41
CA ILE A 250 -1.25 -10.66 5.36
C ILE A 250 0.01 -11.26 4.73
N GLN A 251 -0.01 -11.63 3.45
CA GLN A 251 1.19 -12.17 2.79
C GLN A 251 2.35 -11.16 2.75
N LYS A 252 2.08 -9.84 2.82
CA LYS A 252 3.14 -8.82 2.92
C LYS A 252 3.91 -8.88 4.24
N LYS A 253 3.32 -9.43 5.31
CA LYS A 253 4.03 -9.73 6.55
C LYS A 253 4.93 -10.96 6.46
N GLY A 254 4.89 -11.73 5.36
CA GLY A 254 5.61 -12.99 5.22
C GLY A 254 5.11 -14.08 6.17
N TRP A 255 3.83 -14.01 6.56
CA TRP A 255 3.23 -14.95 7.52
C TRP A 255 2.60 -16.16 6.85
N LEU A 256 2.30 -16.11 5.55
CA LEU A 256 1.72 -17.24 4.83
C LEU A 256 2.84 -18.04 4.13
N GLY A 257 2.70 -19.36 4.07
CA GLY A 257 3.62 -20.20 3.30
C GLY A 257 5.01 -20.36 3.89
N VAL A 258 5.17 -20.27 5.22
CA VAL A 258 6.47 -20.40 5.87
C VAL A 258 6.93 -21.86 5.85
N ALA A 259 8.19 -22.12 5.50
CA ALA A 259 8.75 -23.47 5.47
C ALA A 259 8.76 -24.12 6.88
N ARG A 260 8.86 -25.45 6.92
CA ARG A 260 8.95 -26.19 8.20
C ARG A 260 10.19 -25.72 8.98
N GLY A 261 9.99 -25.32 10.24
CA GLY A 261 11.05 -24.76 11.08
C GLY A 261 11.48 -23.32 10.73
N GLY A 262 10.89 -22.70 9.71
CA GLY A 262 11.12 -21.29 9.36
C GLY A 262 10.47 -20.33 10.36
N LYS A 263 10.92 -19.07 10.38
CA LYS A 263 10.39 -18.05 11.28
C LYS A 263 9.20 -17.34 10.63
N TRP A 264 8.26 -16.87 11.45
CA TRP A 264 7.20 -16.00 10.95
C TRP A 264 7.82 -14.75 10.34
N GLY A 265 7.45 -14.43 9.09
CA GLY A 265 8.09 -13.39 8.29
C GLY A 265 8.93 -13.92 7.12
N ASP A 266 9.31 -15.20 7.14
CA ASP A 266 10.11 -15.82 6.08
C ASP A 266 9.26 -16.33 4.90
N GLY A 267 7.94 -16.25 5.02
CA GLY A 267 7.01 -16.70 3.99
C GLY A 267 7.02 -15.82 2.74
N PRO A 268 6.61 -16.35 1.58
CA PRO A 268 6.53 -15.58 0.34
C PRO A 268 5.52 -14.44 0.42
N ARG A 269 5.88 -13.29 -0.17
CA ARG A 269 5.00 -12.11 -0.30
C ARG A 269 3.97 -12.21 -1.44
N ASN A 270 4.00 -13.31 -2.18
CA ASN A 270 3.10 -13.65 -3.29
C ASN A 270 2.50 -15.06 -3.11
N PHE A 271 2.16 -15.42 -1.88
CA PHE A 271 1.71 -16.76 -1.49
C PHE A 271 0.50 -17.25 -2.32
N LEU A 272 -0.53 -16.41 -2.49
CA LEU A 272 -1.72 -16.79 -3.26
C LEU A 272 -1.42 -17.08 -4.73
N ARG A 273 -0.52 -16.29 -5.35
CA ARG A 273 -0.04 -16.56 -6.71
C ARG A 273 0.67 -17.91 -6.78
N GLN A 274 1.55 -18.21 -5.82
CA GLN A 274 2.23 -19.50 -5.78
C GLN A 274 1.28 -20.70 -5.56
N LEU A 275 0.20 -20.52 -4.80
CA LEU A 275 -0.86 -21.52 -4.67
C LEU A 275 -1.55 -21.76 -6.02
N PHE A 276 -1.92 -20.68 -6.73
CA PHE A 276 -2.55 -20.79 -8.04
C PHE A 276 -1.62 -21.41 -9.09
N ASP A 277 -0.33 -21.11 -9.03
CA ASP A 277 0.66 -21.69 -9.95
C ASP A 277 0.98 -23.17 -9.63
N GLY A 278 0.28 -23.78 -8.66
CA GLY A 278 0.37 -25.21 -8.35
C GLY A 278 1.60 -25.60 -7.54
N LYS A 279 2.33 -24.64 -6.96
CA LYS A 279 3.57 -24.90 -6.21
C LYS A 279 3.37 -25.81 -5.00
N PHE A 280 2.17 -25.82 -4.44
CA PHE A 280 1.83 -26.57 -3.24
C PHE A 280 0.96 -27.81 -3.52
N GLY A 281 0.77 -28.16 -4.79
CA GLY A 281 -0.02 -29.32 -5.20
C GLY A 281 -0.82 -29.04 -6.47
N ALA A 282 -1.18 -30.12 -7.17
CA ALA A 282 -2.10 -30.04 -8.30
C ALA A 282 -3.54 -29.89 -7.81
N TYR A 283 -4.33 -29.09 -8.53
CA TYR A 283 -5.75 -28.91 -8.28
C TYR A 283 -6.52 -28.85 -9.61
N LYS A 284 -7.84 -29.04 -9.56
CA LYS A 284 -8.73 -28.88 -10.72
C LYS A 284 -9.47 -27.55 -10.64
N ASN A 285 -10.09 -27.27 -9.51
CA ASN A 285 -10.83 -26.04 -9.25
C ASN A 285 -10.18 -25.27 -8.09
N PHE A 286 -9.69 -24.07 -8.36
CA PHE A 286 -8.94 -23.31 -7.35
C PHE A 286 -9.79 -22.94 -6.15
N PHE A 287 -11.10 -22.67 -6.34
CA PHE A 287 -11.96 -22.33 -5.22
C PHE A 287 -12.16 -23.55 -4.31
N ASN A 288 -12.70 -24.65 -4.83
CA ASN A 288 -13.00 -25.84 -4.03
C ASN A 288 -11.74 -26.52 -3.47
N ASP A 289 -10.71 -26.70 -4.30
CA ASP A 289 -9.59 -27.56 -3.94
C ASP A 289 -8.53 -26.81 -3.11
N ILE A 290 -8.49 -25.47 -3.21
CA ILE A 290 -7.45 -24.65 -2.56
C ILE A 290 -8.04 -23.61 -1.62
N LEU A 291 -8.93 -22.73 -2.09
CA LEU A 291 -9.43 -21.62 -1.27
C LEU A 291 -10.33 -22.09 -0.13
N GLU A 292 -11.26 -23.02 -0.35
CA GLU A 292 -12.13 -23.51 0.73
C GLU A 292 -11.31 -24.20 1.86
N PRO A 293 -10.39 -25.15 1.58
CA PRO A 293 -9.50 -25.70 2.62
C PRO A 293 -8.58 -24.67 3.27
N LEU A 294 -8.11 -23.68 2.49
CA LEU A 294 -7.30 -22.58 3.03
C LEU A 294 -8.12 -21.71 3.98
N PHE A 295 -9.36 -21.35 3.64
CA PHE A 295 -10.20 -20.53 4.50
C PHE A 295 -10.67 -21.31 5.72
N TYR A 296 -11.39 -22.42 5.49
CA TYR A 296 -12.19 -23.07 6.51
C TYR A 296 -11.37 -24.02 7.39
N ASN A 297 -10.50 -24.84 6.80
CA ASN A 297 -9.66 -25.78 7.55
C ASN A 297 -8.33 -25.19 8.02
N THR A 298 -7.89 -24.09 7.41
CA THR A 298 -6.58 -23.51 7.70
C THR A 298 -6.67 -22.18 8.47
N LEU A 299 -7.27 -21.15 7.89
CA LEU A 299 -7.24 -19.82 8.50
C LEU A 299 -8.25 -19.68 9.64
N ALA A 300 -9.37 -20.42 9.58
CA ALA A 300 -10.42 -20.44 10.62
C ALA A 300 -10.22 -21.51 11.71
N THR A 301 -9.19 -22.36 11.61
CA THR A 301 -8.95 -23.43 12.60
C THR A 301 -7.59 -23.26 13.27
N ASP A 302 -7.55 -23.33 14.60
CA ASP A 302 -6.29 -23.35 15.35
C ASP A 302 -5.64 -24.75 15.28
N ARG A 303 -4.41 -24.80 14.74
CA ARG A 303 -3.57 -26.01 14.63
C ARG A 303 -2.42 -26.02 15.65
N GLY A 304 -2.51 -25.19 16.68
CA GLY A 304 -1.49 -25.03 17.70
C GLY A 304 -0.27 -24.23 17.22
N HIS A 305 0.75 -24.16 18.08
CA HIS A 305 1.94 -23.30 17.91
C HIS A 305 2.67 -23.50 16.57
N GLU A 306 2.77 -24.75 16.10
CA GLU A 306 3.45 -25.05 14.84
C GLU A 306 2.69 -24.51 13.63
N ALA A 307 1.36 -24.38 13.73
CA ALA A 307 0.47 -23.90 12.68
C ALA A 307 0.71 -24.59 11.32
N TRP A 308 1.19 -25.83 11.36
CA TRP A 308 1.54 -26.62 10.19
C TRP A 308 0.28 -27.05 9.44
N CYS A 309 0.23 -26.80 8.14
CA CYS A 309 -0.88 -27.21 7.28
C CYS A 309 -0.40 -28.31 6.34
N GLU A 310 -0.85 -29.55 6.58
CA GLU A 310 -0.44 -30.72 5.82
C GLU A 310 -0.82 -30.63 4.33
N PRO A 311 -2.03 -30.19 3.93
CA PRO A 311 -2.37 -30.01 2.51
C PRO A 311 -1.42 -29.08 1.74
N PHE A 312 -0.96 -28.00 2.38
CA PHE A 312 -0.10 -27.00 1.74
C PHE A 312 1.40 -27.16 2.09
N GLN A 313 1.76 -28.17 2.89
CA GLN A 313 3.15 -28.45 3.30
C GLN A 313 3.93 -27.21 3.79
N CYS A 314 3.25 -26.32 4.52
CA CYS A 314 3.82 -25.09 5.05
C CYS A 314 3.09 -24.63 6.32
N ARG A 315 3.68 -23.67 7.04
CA ARG A 315 3.03 -23.03 8.19
C ARG A 315 2.15 -21.88 7.70
N ILE A 316 0.92 -21.86 8.19
CA ILE A 316 -0.08 -20.82 7.93
C ILE A 316 -0.80 -20.54 9.25
N PRO A 317 -0.81 -19.28 9.73
CA PRO A 317 -1.37 -18.96 11.04
C PRO A 317 -2.90 -19.11 11.06
N PHE A 318 -3.44 -19.29 12.26
CA PHE A 318 -4.85 -19.07 12.53
C PHE A 318 -5.14 -17.57 12.61
N LEU A 319 -6.18 -17.09 11.92
CA LEU A 319 -6.56 -15.67 11.85
C LEU A 319 -7.99 -15.40 12.37
N ASN A 320 -8.56 -16.37 13.09
CA ASN A 320 -9.89 -16.33 13.70
C ASN A 320 -11.09 -16.45 12.71
N GLY A 321 -12.21 -16.93 13.24
CA GLY A 321 -13.29 -17.55 12.48
C GLY A 321 -14.23 -16.61 11.71
N GLY A 322 -14.44 -15.37 12.13
CA GLY A 322 -15.48 -14.53 11.52
C GLY A 322 -15.36 -14.33 9.99
N LEU A 323 -14.18 -13.92 9.51
CA LEU A 323 -13.94 -13.72 8.08
C LEU A 323 -13.73 -15.05 7.35
N PHE A 324 -13.11 -16.04 8.00
CA PHE A 324 -12.66 -17.26 7.34
C PHE A 324 -13.57 -18.47 7.55
N GLU A 325 -14.72 -18.34 8.22
CA GLU A 325 -15.74 -19.40 8.33
C GLU A 325 -16.67 -19.46 7.11
N PRO A 326 -17.30 -20.60 6.81
CA PRO A 326 -18.31 -20.72 5.76
C PRO A 326 -19.48 -19.76 5.99
N LEU A 327 -19.92 -19.06 4.93
CA LEU A 327 -21.04 -18.12 5.05
C LEU A 327 -22.34 -18.87 5.38
N ALA A 328 -23.02 -18.45 6.45
CA ALA A 328 -24.27 -19.06 6.92
C ALA A 328 -24.20 -20.60 7.13
N GLY A 329 -22.99 -21.15 7.30
CA GLY A 329 -22.78 -22.58 7.47
C GLY A 329 -23.22 -23.43 6.27
N TYR A 330 -23.10 -22.92 5.04
CA TYR A 330 -23.28 -23.75 3.84
C TYR A 330 -22.36 -24.98 3.88
N ASN A 331 -22.80 -26.08 3.27
CA ASN A 331 -22.14 -27.37 3.39
C ASN A 331 -20.96 -27.48 2.42
N TRP A 332 -19.91 -26.70 2.67
CA TRP A 332 -18.73 -26.63 1.81
C TRP A 332 -18.03 -27.99 1.60
N GLU A 333 -18.18 -28.95 2.52
CA GLU A 333 -17.59 -30.29 2.38
C GLU A 333 -18.31 -31.16 1.32
N ASN A 334 -19.60 -30.94 1.09
CA ASN A 334 -20.42 -31.79 0.22
C ASN A 334 -21.08 -31.03 -0.94
N THR A 335 -21.01 -29.69 -0.93
CA THR A 335 -21.58 -28.82 -1.95
C THR A 335 -20.44 -28.15 -2.71
N GLU A 336 -20.13 -28.67 -3.91
CA GLU A 336 -19.09 -28.09 -4.76
C GLU A 336 -19.51 -26.75 -5.39
N ILE A 337 -18.68 -25.71 -5.22
CA ILE A 337 -18.83 -24.41 -5.88
C ILE A 337 -17.74 -24.24 -6.94
N THR A 338 -17.94 -24.84 -8.11
CA THR A 338 -16.95 -24.87 -9.19
C THR A 338 -16.83 -23.52 -9.95
N LEU A 339 -16.37 -22.47 -9.26
CA LEU A 339 -16.07 -21.18 -9.89
C LEU A 339 -14.97 -21.33 -10.95
N PRO A 340 -15.11 -20.77 -12.16
CA PRO A 340 -14.09 -20.89 -13.19
C PRO A 340 -12.73 -20.33 -12.74
N ASN A 341 -11.65 -21.08 -12.94
CA ASN A 341 -10.29 -20.61 -12.64
C ASN A 341 -9.93 -19.32 -13.40
N SER A 342 -10.57 -19.06 -14.54
CA SER A 342 -10.43 -17.83 -15.34
C SER A 342 -10.89 -16.56 -14.62
N LEU A 343 -11.72 -16.67 -13.57
CA LEU A 343 -12.08 -15.55 -12.69
C LEU A 343 -10.89 -15.12 -11.82
N LEU A 344 -9.99 -16.04 -11.51
CA LEU A 344 -8.82 -15.78 -10.67
C LEU A 344 -7.65 -15.29 -11.53
N THR A 345 -7.39 -16.00 -12.64
CA THR A 345 -6.36 -15.64 -13.60
C THR A 345 -6.72 -16.03 -15.02
N ASN A 346 -6.44 -15.14 -15.97
CA ASN A 346 -6.67 -15.39 -17.40
C ASN A 346 -5.62 -14.66 -18.28
N HIS A 347 -5.79 -14.72 -19.59
CA HIS A 347 -4.90 -14.07 -20.58
C HIS A 347 -5.59 -12.91 -21.33
N GLU A 348 -6.72 -12.42 -20.83
CA GLU A 348 -7.42 -11.30 -21.45
C GLU A 348 -6.61 -10.02 -21.28
N THR A 349 -6.61 -9.15 -22.30
CA THR A 349 -5.91 -7.87 -22.24
C THR A 349 -6.90 -6.75 -21.94
N ASN A 350 -6.63 -5.96 -20.90
CA ASN A 350 -7.49 -4.82 -20.55
C ASN A 350 -7.25 -3.63 -21.52
N LYS A 351 -8.06 -2.56 -21.37
CA LYS A 351 -7.92 -1.34 -22.18
C LYS A 351 -6.57 -0.63 -22.02
N ALA A 352 -5.89 -0.83 -20.89
CA ALA A 352 -4.57 -0.29 -20.61
C ALA A 352 -3.43 -1.12 -21.24
N GLY A 353 -3.74 -2.29 -21.82
CA GLY A 353 -2.76 -3.20 -22.42
C GLY A 353 -2.13 -4.18 -21.42
N ASP A 354 -2.66 -4.29 -20.21
CA ASP A 354 -2.20 -5.26 -19.23
C ASP A 354 -2.84 -6.62 -19.48
N ILE A 355 -2.04 -7.69 -19.38
CA ILE A 355 -2.49 -9.08 -19.54
C ILE A 355 -3.00 -9.61 -18.21
N GLY A 356 -4.18 -10.25 -18.22
CA GLY A 356 -4.88 -10.83 -17.09
C GLY A 356 -5.97 -9.91 -16.55
N THR A 357 -7.21 -10.39 -16.43
CA THR A 357 -8.33 -9.60 -15.89
C THR A 357 -8.94 -10.25 -14.65
N GLY A 358 -8.37 -11.37 -14.20
CA GLY A 358 -8.82 -12.10 -13.02
C GLY A 358 -8.44 -11.42 -11.70
N ILE A 359 -9.01 -11.93 -10.61
CA ILE A 359 -8.83 -11.40 -9.25
C ILE A 359 -7.34 -11.31 -8.88
N LEU A 360 -6.59 -12.41 -9.05
CA LEU A 360 -5.17 -12.45 -8.70
C LEU A 360 -4.35 -11.58 -9.65
N ASP A 361 -4.70 -11.55 -10.94
CA ASP A 361 -3.97 -10.76 -11.95
C ASP A 361 -4.07 -9.26 -11.68
N VAL A 362 -5.25 -8.81 -11.27
CA VAL A 362 -5.50 -7.43 -10.89
C VAL A 362 -4.79 -7.12 -9.58
N PHE A 363 -4.97 -7.94 -8.54
CA PHE A 363 -4.37 -7.68 -7.23
C PHE A 363 -2.84 -7.68 -7.29
N ASP A 364 -2.21 -8.55 -8.08
CA ASP A 364 -0.76 -8.58 -8.25
C ASP A 364 -0.17 -7.29 -8.88
N ARG A 365 -0.98 -6.42 -9.47
CA ARG A 365 -0.49 -5.13 -10.01
C ARG A 365 -0.33 -4.06 -8.95
N TYR A 366 -0.95 -4.24 -7.79
CA TYR A 366 -0.95 -3.24 -6.74
C TYR A 366 -0.02 -3.64 -5.60
N ASN A 367 0.67 -2.66 -5.06
CA ASN A 367 1.36 -2.84 -3.78
C ASN A 367 0.35 -2.75 -2.66
N PHE A 368 0.38 -3.73 -1.75
CA PHE A 368 -0.40 -3.75 -0.53
C PHE A 368 0.51 -3.37 0.64
N THR A 369 -0.01 -2.55 1.55
CA THR A 369 0.64 -2.20 2.80
C THR A 369 -0.26 -2.53 3.98
N VAL A 370 0.36 -2.95 5.07
CA VAL A 370 -0.27 -3.28 6.35
C VAL A 370 -0.08 -2.14 7.36
N MET A 371 0.63 -1.10 6.95
CA MET A 371 0.81 0.13 7.72
C MET A 371 -0.31 1.07 7.30
N GLU A 372 -1.01 1.63 8.28
CA GLU A 372 -1.93 2.72 8.00
C GLU A 372 -1.12 3.99 7.73
N ASP A 373 -1.58 4.77 6.76
CA ASP A 373 -0.95 6.03 6.37
C ASP A 373 -1.15 7.09 7.47
N GLU A 374 -0.08 7.80 7.82
CA GLU A 374 -0.16 8.94 8.74
C GLU A 374 -0.52 10.22 7.95
N PRO A 375 -1.12 11.26 8.58
CA PRO A 375 -1.53 12.47 7.86
C PRO A 375 -0.43 13.11 6.99
N LEU A 376 0.81 13.04 7.46
CA LEU A 376 1.99 13.63 6.83
C LEU A 376 2.84 12.62 6.06
N GLU A 377 2.51 11.33 6.14
CA GLU A 377 3.30 10.25 5.56
C GLU A 377 2.40 9.24 4.86
N LYS A 378 2.47 9.27 3.53
CA LYS A 378 1.64 8.44 2.67
C LYS A 378 2.48 7.47 1.86
N GLU A 379 2.07 6.22 1.83
CA GLU A 379 2.63 5.20 0.97
C GLU A 379 1.75 5.00 -0.25
N VAL A 380 2.33 4.99 -1.44
CA VAL A 380 1.59 4.75 -2.68
C VAL A 380 1.32 3.25 -2.83
N ALA A 381 0.40 2.78 -2.02
CA ALA A 381 -0.03 1.40 -1.88
C ALA A 381 -1.50 1.34 -1.44
N ILE A 382 -2.06 0.15 -1.53
CA ILE A 382 -3.38 -0.19 -1.00
C ILE A 382 -3.23 -0.47 0.50
N ASP A 383 -3.96 0.27 1.34
CA ASP A 383 -3.98 0.13 2.79
C ASP A 383 -5.28 -0.57 3.28
N PRO A 384 -5.32 -1.07 4.53
CA PRO A 384 -6.50 -1.76 5.06
C PRO A 384 -7.72 -0.84 5.26
N GLU A 385 -7.53 0.47 5.44
CA GLU A 385 -8.63 1.43 5.55
C GLU A 385 -9.48 1.43 4.27
N MET A 386 -8.83 1.25 3.13
CA MET A 386 -9.50 1.19 1.84
C MET A 386 -10.54 0.05 1.78
N LEU A 387 -10.35 -1.04 2.54
CA LEU A 387 -11.37 -2.09 2.68
C LEU A 387 -12.66 -1.57 3.30
N GLY A 388 -12.58 -0.69 4.29
CA GLY A 388 -13.75 -0.03 4.88
C GLY A 388 -14.54 0.72 3.80
N LYS A 389 -13.86 1.54 3.01
CA LYS A 389 -14.47 2.30 1.90
C LYS A 389 -15.04 1.38 0.81
N VAL A 390 -14.33 0.31 0.46
CA VAL A 390 -14.80 -0.70 -0.51
C VAL A 390 -16.08 -1.36 0.00
N PHE A 391 -16.06 -1.87 1.23
CA PHE A 391 -17.21 -2.54 1.82
C PHE A 391 -18.40 -1.61 2.04
N GLU A 392 -18.16 -0.32 2.31
CA GLU A 392 -19.20 0.72 2.41
C GLU A 392 -19.79 1.10 1.04
N ASN A 393 -18.96 1.17 -0.01
CA ASN A 393 -19.37 1.50 -1.38
C ASN A 393 -20.05 0.37 -2.12
N LEU A 394 -19.80 -0.88 -1.71
CA LEU A 394 -20.51 -2.05 -2.20
C LEU A 394 -21.81 -2.33 -1.43
N ILE A 395 -22.08 -1.64 -0.31
CA ILE A 395 -23.40 -1.66 0.33
C ILE A 395 -24.32 -0.73 -0.46
N GLU A 396 -25.44 -1.27 -0.95
CA GLU A 396 -26.48 -0.54 -1.68
C GLU A 396 -26.80 0.82 -1.05
N GLU A 397 -26.93 1.86 -1.89
CA GLU A 397 -27.30 3.22 -1.47
C GLU A 397 -28.56 3.28 -0.58
N ASN A 398 -29.48 2.32 -0.75
CA ASN A 398 -30.73 2.22 0.01
C ASN A 398 -30.52 1.87 1.49
N ARG A 399 -29.42 1.19 1.86
CA ARG A 399 -29.08 0.90 3.28
C ARG A 399 -28.31 2.04 3.96
N ARG A 400 -27.67 2.93 3.19
CA ARG A 400 -26.84 4.03 3.72
C ARG A 400 -27.64 5.08 4.48
N LYS A 401 -28.81 5.46 3.97
CA LYS A 401 -29.65 6.50 4.59
C LYS A 401 -30.36 6.04 5.88
N GLY A 402 -30.47 4.73 6.11
CA GLY A 402 -31.19 4.16 7.25
C GLY A 402 -30.35 3.90 8.51
N LEU A 403 -29.02 3.84 8.40
CA LEU A 403 -28.14 3.38 9.49
C LEU A 403 -27.23 4.48 10.10
N GLY A 404 -27.15 5.67 9.48
CA GLY A 404 -26.37 6.80 10.02
C GLY A 404 -24.85 6.57 10.07
N THR A 405 -24.34 5.52 9.44
CA THR A 405 -22.92 5.18 9.41
C THR A 405 -22.21 5.96 8.31
N PHE A 406 -21.59 7.08 8.65
CA PHE A 406 -20.67 7.81 7.78
C PHE A 406 -19.24 7.62 8.26
N TYR A 407 -18.33 7.31 7.34
CA TYR A 407 -16.90 7.31 7.62
C TYR A 407 -16.47 8.69 8.13
N THR A 408 -15.74 8.73 9.25
CA THR A 408 -15.17 9.96 9.81
C THR A 408 -13.79 10.21 9.20
N PRO A 409 -13.55 11.38 8.56
CA PRO A 409 -12.24 11.71 7.98
C PRO A 409 -11.06 11.47 8.92
N ARG A 410 -9.95 10.94 8.40
CA ARG A 410 -8.77 10.54 9.19
C ARG A 410 -8.20 11.66 10.05
N GLU A 411 -8.11 12.87 9.51
CA GLU A 411 -7.61 14.04 10.24
C GLU A 411 -8.44 14.32 11.49
N ILE A 412 -9.76 14.09 11.41
CA ILE A 412 -10.68 14.25 12.53
C ILE A 412 -10.48 13.12 13.55
N VAL A 413 -10.42 11.85 13.10
CA VAL A 413 -10.18 10.70 14.00
C VAL A 413 -8.85 10.85 14.74
N HIS A 414 -7.79 11.21 14.00
CA HIS A 414 -6.46 11.42 14.57
C HIS A 414 -6.47 12.52 15.62
N TYR A 415 -7.06 13.68 15.30
CA TYR A 415 -7.21 14.79 16.23
C TYR A 415 -8.01 14.39 17.47
N MET A 416 -9.17 13.74 17.29
CA MET A 416 -10.01 13.30 18.41
C MET A 416 -9.29 12.33 19.34
N CYS A 417 -8.60 11.32 18.79
CA CYS A 417 -7.82 10.37 19.58
C CYS A 417 -6.65 11.06 20.28
N GLN A 418 -5.91 11.92 19.58
CA GLN A 418 -4.76 12.64 20.13
C GLN A 418 -5.19 13.53 21.30
N GLU A 419 -6.18 14.39 21.11
CA GLU A 419 -6.66 15.29 22.17
C GLU A 419 -7.26 14.53 23.35
N SER A 420 -7.99 13.43 23.09
CA SER A 420 -8.54 12.58 24.15
C SER A 420 -7.44 11.93 24.98
N LEU A 421 -6.39 11.40 24.32
CA LEU A 421 -5.25 10.79 24.99
C LEU A 421 -4.41 11.83 25.74
N ILE A 422 -4.14 12.99 25.15
CA ILE A 422 -3.42 14.09 25.80
C ILE A 422 -4.18 14.51 27.06
N SER A 423 -5.49 14.75 26.95
CA SER A 423 -6.32 15.15 28.08
C SER A 423 -6.34 14.10 29.20
N TYR A 424 -6.49 12.82 28.83
CA TYR A 424 -6.46 11.71 29.79
C TYR A 424 -5.10 11.60 30.49
N LEU A 425 -4.01 11.63 29.72
CA LEU A 425 -2.65 11.51 30.25
C LEU A 425 -2.27 12.72 31.10
N ASP A 426 -2.59 13.94 30.69
CA ASP A 426 -2.35 15.15 31.46
C ASP A 426 -3.11 15.11 32.79
N THR A 427 -4.37 14.71 32.77
CA THR A 427 -5.19 14.57 33.99
C THR A 427 -4.64 13.49 34.91
N THR A 428 -4.31 12.32 34.36
CA THR A 428 -3.84 11.17 35.13
C THR A 428 -2.44 11.42 35.69
N LEU A 429 -1.52 11.96 34.90
CA LEU A 429 -0.14 12.22 35.33
C LEU A 429 -0.03 13.41 36.28
N ARG A 430 -0.90 14.42 36.17
CA ARG A 430 -0.99 15.50 37.17
C ARG A 430 -1.57 15.04 38.51
N ALA A 431 -2.35 13.94 38.50
CA ALA A 431 -2.90 13.36 39.72
C ALA A 431 -1.87 12.56 40.55
N TYR A 432 -0.67 12.33 40.04
CA TYR A 432 0.41 11.64 40.77
C TYR A 432 1.65 12.54 40.95
N PRO A 433 2.21 12.64 42.17
CA PRO A 433 3.50 13.30 42.39
C PRO A 433 4.61 12.65 41.53
N VAL A 434 5.55 13.46 41.03
CA VAL A 434 6.69 13.04 40.19
C VAL A 434 7.51 11.90 40.83
N GLU A 435 7.55 11.85 42.16
CA GLU A 435 8.26 10.83 42.95
C GLU A 435 7.69 9.42 42.79
N THR A 436 6.39 9.28 42.47
CA THR A 436 5.74 7.97 42.32
C THR A 436 5.93 7.37 40.92
N LEU A 437 6.27 8.21 39.93
CA LEU A 437 6.45 7.78 38.53
C LEU A 437 7.83 7.18 38.24
N LEU A 438 8.81 7.33 39.14
CA LEU A 438 10.17 6.79 38.97
C LEU A 438 10.29 5.28 39.34
N HIS A 439 9.22 4.66 39.81
CA HIS A 439 9.19 3.26 40.25
C HIS A 439 8.28 2.34 39.40
N LEU A 440 7.73 2.85 38.29
CA LEU A 440 7.07 2.09 37.22
C LEU A 440 8.00 2.03 36.01
#